data_AF-B6UEJ5-F1
#
_entry.id   AF-B6UEJ5-F1
#
_cell.length_a   1.000
_cell.length_b   1.000
_cell.length_c   1.000
_cell.angle_alpha   90.00
_cell.angle_beta   90.00
_cell.angle_gamma   90.00
#
_symmetry.space_group_name_H-M   'P 1'
#
loop_
_entity.id
_entity.type
_entity.pdbx_description
1 polymer ?
#
loop_
_entity_poly.entity_id
_entity_poly.type
_entity_poly.pdbx_seq_one_letter_code
_entity_poly.pdbx_strand_id
1 'polypeptide(L)'
;MSPKVLSSMEVEAGFAGDGVGSNNGPQDMWSLGEIDPKRARFPCCIVWTPLPVVSWLAPYIGHVGICQEDGAVLDFAGSNLVSVDNFAYGSVARYLQLDRKKCCLPVNLAEHVCKQSYNHSELGAAISWDDALRSSMRRFQHKYYNLFTCNCHSFVASCLNRLAYNGSLEWNVLNVAALVWFHGRWVDRMSSVRSFLPVLTVTCIGILMAGWSFLLGMAAFSALLIGWFVFTVYCVKGLVC
;
A
#
# COMPACT_ATOMS: atom_id res chain seq x y z
N MET A 1 -18.18 80.96 0.83
CA MET A 1 -19.31 80.23 0.22
C MET A 1 -18.74 79.30 -0.83
N SER A 2 -19.27 78.07 -0.86
CA SER A 2 -18.68 76.84 -1.42
C SER A 2 -18.20 76.85 -2.88
N PRO A 3 -17.33 75.87 -3.25
CA PRO A 3 -16.35 75.90 -4.34
C PRO A 3 -16.77 75.04 -5.55
N LYS A 4 -15.97 75.02 -6.63
CA LYS A 4 -15.87 74.01 -7.73
C LYS A 4 -15.07 74.64 -8.90
N VAL A 5 -14.14 74.04 -9.63
CA VAL A 5 -13.46 72.74 -9.73
C VAL A 5 -12.11 73.08 -10.40
N LEU A 6 -10.98 72.61 -9.88
CA LEU A 6 -9.70 72.65 -10.60
C LEU A 6 -9.39 71.23 -11.10
N SER A 7 -9.30 71.09 -12.42
CA SER A 7 -8.90 69.86 -13.10
C SER A 7 -7.41 69.64 -12.88
N SER A 8 -7.05 68.50 -12.29
CA SER A 8 -5.66 68.00 -12.27
C SER A 8 -5.57 66.83 -13.23
N MET A 9 -4.58 66.93 -14.12
CA MET A 9 -4.01 65.86 -14.91
C MET A 9 -3.22 64.89 -14.00
N GLU A 10 -2.94 63.70 -14.55
CA GLU A 10 -1.95 62.68 -14.13
C GLU A 10 -2.40 61.77 -12.95
N VAL A 11 -2.31 60.43 -12.96
CA VAL A 11 -1.52 59.42 -13.71
C VAL A 11 -2.31 58.11 -13.76
N GLU A 12 -2.17 57.35 -14.85
CA GLU A 12 -2.63 55.95 -14.99
C GLU A 12 -2.04 55.00 -13.94
N ALA A 13 -2.88 54.17 -13.32
CA ALA A 13 -2.51 52.82 -12.93
C ALA A 13 -3.78 51.96 -12.93
N GLY A 14 -4.00 51.24 -14.03
CA GLY A 14 -5.09 50.28 -14.15
C GLY A 14 -4.85 49.08 -13.23
N PHE A 15 -5.58 49.00 -12.12
CA PHE A 15 -5.81 47.74 -11.43
C PHE A 15 -7.04 47.08 -12.06
N ALA A 16 -6.81 46.32 -13.12
CA ALA A 16 -7.77 45.32 -13.58
C ALA A 16 -7.87 44.25 -12.50
N GLY A 17 -9.05 44.18 -11.86
CA GLY A 17 -9.40 43.08 -10.97
C GLY A 17 -9.68 41.84 -11.81
N ASP A 18 -8.67 41.00 -12.00
CA ASP A 18 -8.89 39.64 -12.45
C ASP A 18 -9.26 38.80 -11.24
N GLY A 19 -10.54 38.43 -11.21
CA GLY A 19 -11.03 37.40 -10.32
C GLY A 19 -10.22 36.13 -10.53
N VAL A 20 -9.46 35.75 -9.50
CA VAL A 20 -8.79 34.46 -9.43
C VAL A 20 -9.87 33.39 -9.38
N GLY A 21 -10.29 32.92 -10.56
CA GLY A 21 -10.97 31.66 -10.72
C GLY A 21 -10.05 30.59 -10.18
N SER A 22 -10.44 29.98 -9.07
CA SER A 22 -9.79 28.81 -8.49
C SER A 22 -9.93 27.64 -9.47
N ASN A 23 -9.01 27.56 -10.43
CA ASN A 23 -8.74 26.36 -11.20
C ASN A 23 -7.75 25.50 -10.40
N ASN A 24 -8.23 24.86 -9.33
CA ASN A 24 -7.50 23.77 -8.71
C ASN A 24 -7.62 22.54 -9.62
N GLY A 25 -6.73 22.47 -10.62
CA GLY A 25 -6.46 21.23 -11.33
C GLY A 25 -5.98 20.14 -10.36
N PRO A 26 -6.07 18.85 -10.75
CA PRO A 26 -5.48 17.77 -9.95
C PRO A 26 -4.01 18.12 -9.74
N GLN A 27 -3.56 18.14 -8.48
CA GLN A 27 -2.15 18.24 -8.06
C GLN A 27 -1.24 17.70 -9.16
N ASP A 28 -0.32 18.51 -9.69
CA ASP A 28 0.58 18.16 -10.81
C ASP A 28 1.48 16.96 -10.41
N MET A 29 0.91 15.77 -10.48
CA MET A 29 1.57 14.52 -10.19
C MET A 29 2.54 14.24 -11.33
N TRP A 30 3.85 14.37 -11.07
CA TRP A 30 4.88 14.04 -12.05
C TRP A 30 4.74 12.61 -12.55
N SER A 31 5.11 12.36 -13.81
CA SER A 31 5.06 11.03 -14.39
C SER A 31 5.93 10.05 -13.60
N LEU A 32 5.36 8.90 -13.23
CA LEU A 32 6.14 7.84 -12.60
C LEU A 32 7.16 7.28 -13.59
N GLY A 33 8.32 6.86 -13.08
CA GLY A 33 9.25 6.07 -13.87
C GLY A 33 8.63 4.75 -14.35
N GLU A 34 9.22 4.17 -15.39
CA GLU A 34 8.82 2.83 -15.83
C GLU A 34 9.18 1.77 -14.79
N ILE A 35 8.38 0.71 -14.74
CA ILE A 35 8.68 -0.44 -13.90
C ILE A 35 9.91 -1.16 -14.48
N ASP A 36 10.96 -1.30 -13.69
CA ASP A 36 12.19 -2.01 -14.05
C ASP A 36 12.47 -3.14 -13.04
N PRO A 37 11.99 -4.36 -13.32
CA PRO A 37 12.22 -5.50 -12.43
C PRO A 37 13.70 -5.90 -12.31
N LYS A 38 14.54 -5.57 -13.30
CA LYS A 38 15.98 -5.90 -13.24
C LYS A 38 16.70 -5.06 -12.20
N ARG A 39 16.27 -3.82 -12.03
CA ARG A 39 16.77 -2.89 -11.00
C ARG A 39 15.93 -2.91 -9.72
N ALA A 40 14.96 -3.83 -9.62
CA ALA A 40 13.99 -3.92 -8.53
C ALA A 40 13.23 -2.59 -8.27
N ARG A 41 12.94 -1.83 -9.33
CA ARG A 41 12.20 -0.56 -9.25
C ARG A 41 10.75 -0.76 -9.66
N PHE A 42 9.83 -0.51 -8.73
CA PHE A 42 8.39 -0.66 -8.94
C PHE A 42 7.61 0.58 -8.46
N PRO A 43 7.67 1.72 -9.18
CA PRO A 43 7.06 2.99 -8.76
C PRO A 43 5.58 2.86 -8.34
N CYS A 44 5.27 3.22 -7.09
CA CYS A 44 3.94 3.15 -6.47
C CYS A 44 3.26 1.78 -6.55
N CYS A 45 4.03 0.69 -6.49
CA CYS A 45 3.49 -0.67 -6.50
C CYS A 45 3.34 -1.26 -5.09
N ILE A 46 2.37 -2.15 -4.92
CA ILE A 46 2.45 -3.22 -3.92
C ILE A 46 3.22 -4.38 -4.56
N VAL A 47 4.21 -4.92 -3.86
CA VAL A 47 5.02 -6.05 -4.32
C VAL A 47 4.84 -7.24 -3.41
N TRP A 48 5.06 -8.45 -3.95
CA TRP A 48 4.88 -9.70 -3.23
C TRP A 48 5.90 -10.75 -3.65
N THR A 49 6.35 -11.55 -2.68
CA THR A 49 7.17 -12.76 -2.90
C THR A 49 6.70 -13.89 -2.00
N PRO A 50 6.75 -15.16 -2.44
CA PRO A 50 6.43 -16.29 -1.56
C PRO A 50 7.37 -16.33 -0.35
N LEU A 51 6.80 -16.56 0.84
CA LEU A 51 7.55 -16.82 2.06
C LEU A 51 8.17 -18.24 1.99
N PRO A 52 9.48 -18.39 2.29
CA PRO A 52 10.10 -19.71 2.38
C PRO A 52 9.35 -20.62 3.36
N VAL A 53 9.21 -21.90 3.00
CA VAL A 53 8.52 -22.95 3.77
C VAL A 53 7.01 -22.74 3.90
N VAL A 54 6.55 -21.59 4.39
CA VAL A 54 5.12 -21.31 4.61
C VAL A 54 4.36 -21.34 3.29
N SER A 55 4.88 -20.70 2.24
CA SER A 55 4.20 -20.70 0.94
C SER A 55 4.18 -22.06 0.27
N TRP A 56 5.00 -23.01 0.69
CA TRP A 56 4.97 -24.39 0.16
C TRP A 56 3.70 -25.12 0.61
N LEU A 57 3.20 -24.77 1.81
CA LEU A 57 1.96 -25.30 2.37
C LEU A 57 0.74 -24.43 2.02
N ALA A 58 0.93 -23.12 1.87
CA ALA A 58 -0.14 -22.18 1.53
C ALA A 58 0.35 -21.18 0.46
N PRO A 59 0.19 -21.48 -0.85
CA PRO A 59 0.80 -20.72 -1.95
C PRO A 59 0.37 -19.25 -2.03
N TYR A 60 -0.76 -18.90 -1.42
CA TYR A 60 -1.31 -17.54 -1.38
C TYR A 60 -0.74 -16.69 -0.24
N ILE A 61 -0.05 -17.30 0.72
CA ILE A 61 0.67 -16.58 1.76
C ILE A 61 2.02 -16.16 1.21
N GLY A 62 2.43 -14.94 1.48
CA GLY A 62 3.76 -14.46 1.14
C GLY A 62 4.04 -13.11 1.78
N HIS A 63 5.25 -12.62 1.56
CA HIS A 63 5.71 -11.33 2.04
C HIS A 63 5.23 -10.22 1.11
N VAL A 64 4.79 -9.10 1.68
CA VAL A 64 4.37 -7.91 0.91
C VAL A 64 5.20 -6.70 1.27
N GLY A 65 5.40 -5.84 0.28
CA GLY A 65 5.97 -4.51 0.45
C GLY A 65 5.18 -3.48 -0.34
N ILE A 66 5.41 -2.22 -0.06
CA ILE A 66 4.85 -1.08 -0.81
C ILE A 66 6.00 -0.19 -1.26
N CYS A 67 5.91 0.35 -2.48
CA CYS A 67 7.01 1.05 -3.11
C CYS A 67 6.78 2.55 -3.13
N GLN A 68 7.86 3.31 -2.99
CA GLN A 68 7.90 4.76 -3.15
C GLN A 68 7.68 5.19 -4.61
N GLU A 69 7.58 6.49 -4.84
CA GLU A 69 7.43 7.06 -6.19
C GLU A 69 8.66 6.80 -7.09
N ASP A 70 9.86 6.67 -6.50
CA ASP A 70 11.09 6.27 -7.21
C ASP A 70 11.19 4.76 -7.48
N GLY A 71 10.25 3.98 -6.93
CA GLY A 71 10.18 2.53 -7.04
C GLY A 71 11.00 1.75 -6.01
N ALA A 72 11.62 2.40 -5.02
CA ALA A 72 12.24 1.72 -3.88
C ALA A 72 11.19 0.99 -3.04
N VAL A 73 11.47 -0.28 -2.71
CA VAL A 73 10.57 -1.12 -1.94
C VAL A 73 10.71 -0.82 -0.44
N LEU A 74 9.59 -0.67 0.25
CA LEU A 74 9.50 -0.63 1.71
C LEU A 74 8.76 -1.87 2.21
N ASP A 75 9.36 -2.58 3.15
CA ASP A 75 8.76 -3.77 3.75
C ASP A 75 9.09 -3.90 5.24
N PHE A 76 8.11 -4.36 6.01
CA PHE A 76 8.31 -4.67 7.42
C PHE A 76 8.83 -6.10 7.56
N ALA A 77 10.15 -6.24 7.61
CA ALA A 77 10.87 -7.51 7.51
C ALA A 77 11.14 -8.18 8.87
N GLY A 78 10.95 -7.45 9.99
CA GLY A 78 11.18 -7.98 11.33
C GLY A 78 10.90 -6.95 12.42
N SER A 79 11.02 -7.35 13.69
CA SER A 79 10.73 -6.46 14.82
C SER A 79 11.57 -5.20 14.77
N ASN A 80 10.90 -4.05 14.79
CA ASN A 80 11.51 -2.72 14.68
C ASN A 80 12.31 -2.50 13.38
N LEU A 81 12.10 -3.34 12.35
CA LEU A 81 12.85 -3.33 11.11
C LEU A 81 11.92 -3.13 9.91
N VAL A 82 11.85 -1.90 9.43
CA VAL A 82 11.33 -1.58 8.11
C VAL A 82 12.52 -1.42 7.17
N SER A 83 12.64 -2.34 6.21
CA SER A 83 13.70 -2.32 5.21
C SER A 83 13.35 -1.32 4.11
N VAL A 84 14.39 -0.68 3.56
CA VAL A 84 14.30 0.25 2.43
C VAL A 84 15.20 -0.27 1.34
N ASP A 85 14.63 -0.47 0.16
CA ASP A 85 15.34 -0.93 -1.04
C ASP A 85 16.05 -2.30 -0.92
N ASN A 86 15.68 -3.08 0.10
CA ASN A 86 16.19 -4.42 0.33
C ASN A 86 15.03 -5.33 0.73
N PHE A 87 14.25 -5.73 -0.27
CA PHE A 87 13.04 -6.53 -0.08
C PHE A 87 13.36 -7.91 0.50
N ALA A 88 12.76 -8.24 1.65
CA ALA A 88 13.05 -9.49 2.33
C ALA A 88 12.52 -10.72 1.57
N TYR A 89 13.15 -11.87 1.84
CA TYR A 89 12.74 -13.21 1.36
C TYR A 89 12.89 -13.46 -0.16
N GLY A 90 13.54 -12.56 -0.89
CA GLY A 90 13.96 -12.77 -2.27
C GLY A 90 13.43 -11.72 -3.25
N SER A 91 13.60 -11.98 -4.55
CA SER A 91 13.15 -11.05 -5.58
C SER A 91 11.62 -11.02 -5.69
N VAL A 92 11.08 -9.83 -6.01
CA VAL A 92 9.66 -9.61 -6.28
C VAL A 92 9.15 -10.63 -7.29
N ALA A 93 8.09 -11.37 -6.92
CA ALA A 93 7.46 -12.35 -7.79
C ALA A 93 6.20 -11.79 -8.46
N ARG A 94 5.44 -10.97 -7.71
CA ARG A 94 4.24 -10.27 -8.19
C ARG A 94 4.27 -8.81 -7.81
N TYR A 95 3.66 -7.96 -8.63
CA TYR A 95 3.50 -6.54 -8.35
C TYR A 95 2.13 -6.03 -8.82
N LEU A 96 1.65 -4.97 -8.20
CA LEU A 96 0.44 -4.24 -8.57
C LEU A 96 0.72 -2.75 -8.45
N GLN A 97 0.80 -2.05 -9.58
CA GLN A 97 0.92 -0.59 -9.58
C GLN A 97 -0.40 0.04 -9.16
N LEU A 98 -0.35 0.91 -8.15
CA LEU A 98 -1.51 1.62 -7.64
C LEU A 98 -1.67 2.95 -8.37
N ASP A 99 -2.92 3.35 -8.57
CA ASP A 99 -3.23 4.63 -9.18
C ASP A 99 -3.24 5.72 -8.11
N ARG A 100 -2.21 6.55 -8.09
CA ARG A 100 -2.08 7.67 -7.16
C ARG A 100 -3.28 8.64 -7.19
N LYS A 101 -4.05 8.71 -8.28
CA LYS A 101 -5.28 9.53 -8.34
C LYS A 101 -6.38 9.03 -7.42
N LYS A 102 -6.28 7.77 -6.95
CA LYS A 102 -7.20 7.18 -5.96
C LYS A 102 -6.77 7.46 -4.52
N CYS A 103 -5.62 8.10 -4.30
CA CYS A 103 -5.22 8.57 -2.99
C CYS A 103 -5.93 9.88 -2.66
N CYS A 104 -6.25 10.06 -1.39
CA CYS A 104 -6.62 11.36 -0.84
C CYS A 104 -5.34 11.98 -0.28
N LEU A 105 -4.81 13.02 -0.94
CA LEU A 105 -3.64 13.77 -0.50
C LEU A 105 -4.03 15.24 -0.32
N PRO A 106 -4.78 15.56 0.74
CA PRO A 106 -5.31 16.90 0.96
C PRO A 106 -4.22 17.81 1.54
N VAL A 107 -4.11 19.04 1.03
CA VAL A 107 -3.28 20.07 1.68
C VAL A 107 -4.01 20.63 2.90
N ASN A 108 -5.34 20.69 2.82
CA ASN A 108 -6.24 21.25 3.83
C ASN A 108 -7.48 20.36 4.01
N LEU A 109 -8.18 20.49 5.14
CA LEU A 109 -9.40 19.71 5.43
C LEU A 109 -10.49 19.84 4.34
N ALA A 110 -10.55 20.99 3.67
CA ALA A 110 -11.51 21.28 2.60
C ALA A 110 -11.25 20.52 1.29
N GLU A 111 -10.05 19.98 1.09
CA GLU A 111 -9.62 19.31 -0.16
C GLU A 111 -9.73 17.78 -0.08
N HIS A 112 -10.25 17.24 1.01
CA HIS A 112 -10.42 15.79 1.14
C HIS A 112 -11.45 15.27 0.14
N VAL A 113 -11.05 14.27 -0.64
CA VAL A 113 -11.92 13.54 -1.58
C VAL A 113 -12.54 12.29 -0.91
N CYS A 114 -12.02 11.90 0.26
CA CYS A 114 -12.50 10.73 1.00
C CYS A 114 -13.75 11.04 1.84
N LYS A 115 -14.67 10.07 1.92
CA LYS A 115 -15.92 10.18 2.70
C LYS A 115 -15.72 10.47 4.19
N GLN A 116 -14.55 10.11 4.73
CA GLN A 116 -14.21 10.25 6.15
C GLN A 116 -13.07 11.27 6.35
N SER A 117 -13.23 12.49 5.83
CA SER A 117 -12.20 13.54 5.84
C SER A 117 -11.67 13.86 7.24
N TYR A 118 -12.55 13.93 8.23
CA TYR A 118 -12.18 14.17 9.63
C TYR A 118 -11.30 13.04 10.20
N ASN A 119 -11.75 11.79 10.11
CA ASN A 119 -10.97 10.62 10.59
C ASN A 119 -9.64 10.47 9.84
N HIS A 120 -9.62 10.78 8.54
CA HIS A 120 -8.40 10.76 7.75
C HIS A 120 -7.38 11.79 8.27
N SER A 121 -7.85 12.98 8.65
CA SER A 121 -7.00 14.01 9.25
C SER A 121 -6.46 13.58 10.61
N GLU A 122 -7.28 12.97 11.46
CA GLU A 122 -6.84 12.46 12.77
C GLU A 122 -5.80 11.33 12.68
N LEU A 123 -5.89 10.48 11.65
CA LEU A 123 -4.87 9.46 11.36
C LEU A 123 -3.51 10.05 10.94
N GLY A 124 -3.47 11.34 10.64
CA GLY A 124 -2.33 12.05 10.07
C GLY A 124 -2.31 11.92 8.56
N ALA A 125 -3.22 12.66 7.91
CA ALA A 125 -3.31 12.76 6.45
C ALA A 125 -1.95 13.17 5.87
N ALA A 126 -1.53 12.46 4.83
CA ALA A 126 -0.25 12.71 4.19
C ALA A 126 -0.38 13.75 3.07
N ILE A 127 0.65 14.55 2.90
CA ILE A 127 0.73 15.55 1.83
C ILE A 127 1.24 14.97 0.50
N SER A 128 1.86 13.79 0.54
CA SER A 128 2.37 13.07 -0.64
C SER A 128 2.36 11.56 -0.41
N TRP A 129 2.54 10.79 -1.49
CA TRP A 129 2.66 9.34 -1.43
C TRP A 129 3.79 8.90 -0.50
N ASP A 130 5.01 9.40 -0.74
CA ASP A 130 6.20 9.02 0.03
C ASP A 130 6.14 9.49 1.48
N ASP A 131 5.49 10.63 1.76
CA ASP A 131 5.27 11.08 3.14
C ASP A 131 4.34 10.15 3.92
N ALA A 132 3.29 9.63 3.26
CA ALA A 132 2.40 8.62 3.85
C ALA A 132 3.18 7.36 4.22
N LEU A 133 4.02 6.87 3.30
CA LEU A 133 4.83 5.68 3.50
C LEU A 133 5.87 5.88 4.62
N ARG A 134 6.58 7.01 4.61
CA ARG A 134 7.57 7.37 5.63
C ARG A 134 6.94 7.50 7.01
N SER A 135 5.72 8.03 7.10
CA SER A 135 4.97 8.13 8.35
C SER A 135 4.53 6.75 8.88
N SER A 136 4.09 5.84 8.01
CA SER A 136 3.84 4.44 8.39
C SER A 136 5.13 3.73 8.81
N MET A 137 6.24 3.96 8.10
CA MET A 137 7.55 3.40 8.43
C MET A 137 7.98 3.78 9.84
N ARG A 138 7.95 5.07 10.20
CA ARG A 138 8.27 5.55 11.56
C ARG A 138 7.42 4.85 12.63
N ARG A 139 6.12 4.63 12.37
CA ARG A 139 5.23 3.92 13.29
C ARG A 139 5.61 2.44 13.45
N PHE A 140 5.97 1.76 12.36
CA PHE A 140 6.30 0.33 12.38
C PHE A 140 7.73 0.03 12.85
N GLN A 141 8.63 1.00 12.79
CA GLN A 141 9.97 0.91 13.40
C GLN A 141 9.94 0.73 14.93
N HIS A 142 8.80 0.97 15.58
CA HIS A 142 8.62 0.74 17.02
C HIS A 142 7.67 -0.44 17.32
N LYS A 143 7.39 -1.30 16.33
CA LYS A 143 6.50 -2.45 16.47
C LYS A 143 7.28 -3.76 16.49
N TYR A 144 6.84 -4.69 17.33
CA TYR A 144 7.31 -6.07 17.29
C TYR A 144 6.63 -6.83 16.15
N TYR A 145 7.43 -7.54 15.37
CA TYR A 145 6.93 -8.34 14.27
C TYR A 145 6.33 -9.64 14.79
N ASN A 146 5.13 -9.95 14.34
CA ASN A 146 4.47 -11.22 14.55
C ASN A 146 3.69 -11.60 13.30
N LEU A 147 3.94 -12.81 12.78
CA LEU A 147 3.34 -13.29 11.55
C LEU A 147 1.79 -13.24 11.56
N PHE A 148 1.18 -13.42 12.73
CA PHE A 148 -0.27 -13.55 12.88
C PHE A 148 -1.00 -12.28 13.33
N THR A 149 -0.28 -11.29 13.87
CA THR A 149 -0.91 -10.10 14.48
C THR A 149 -0.28 -8.77 14.06
N CYS A 150 0.99 -8.72 13.71
CA CYS A 150 1.65 -7.48 13.31
C CYS A 150 2.74 -7.79 12.29
N ASN A 151 2.33 -7.85 11.03
CA ASN A 151 3.17 -8.37 9.95
C ASN A 151 3.31 -7.36 8.79
N CYS A 152 3.91 -7.79 7.69
CA CYS A 152 4.10 -6.98 6.50
C CYS A 152 2.79 -6.52 5.85
N HIS A 153 1.71 -7.31 5.91
CA HIS A 153 0.39 -6.89 5.41
C HIS A 153 -0.21 -5.79 6.28
N SER A 154 -0.02 -5.83 7.61
CA SER A 154 -0.41 -4.74 8.52
C SER A 154 0.31 -3.44 8.17
N PHE A 155 1.60 -3.53 7.83
CA PHE A 155 2.39 -2.38 7.39
C PHE A 155 1.86 -1.76 6.09
N VAL A 156 1.61 -2.58 5.07
CA VAL A 156 1.04 -2.11 3.79
C VAL A 156 -0.37 -1.55 4.01
N ALA A 157 -1.21 -2.20 4.82
CA ALA A 157 -2.54 -1.71 5.17
C ALA A 157 -2.49 -0.34 5.85
N SER A 158 -1.58 -0.14 6.80
CA SER A 158 -1.34 1.16 7.44
C SER A 158 -0.96 2.24 6.42
N CYS A 159 -0.13 1.90 5.42
CA CYS A 159 0.21 2.82 4.33
C CYS A 159 -1.03 3.19 3.49
N LEU A 160 -1.84 2.22 3.09
CA LEU A 160 -3.05 2.47 2.29
C LEU A 160 -4.09 3.28 3.06
N ASN A 161 -4.23 3.05 4.37
CA ASN A 161 -5.12 3.84 5.23
C ASN A 161 -4.66 5.29 5.36
N ARG A 162 -3.34 5.55 5.46
CA ARG A 162 -2.79 6.92 5.46
C ARG A 162 -2.95 7.65 4.13
N LEU A 163 -3.07 6.91 3.04
CA LEU A 163 -3.36 7.45 1.71
C LEU A 163 -4.86 7.61 1.45
N ALA A 164 -5.70 7.15 2.39
CA ALA A 164 -7.12 6.85 2.18
C ALA A 164 -7.38 6.23 0.80
N TYR A 165 -6.57 5.23 0.42
CA TYR A 165 -6.54 4.71 -0.95
C TYR A 165 -7.93 4.17 -1.34
N ASN A 166 -8.42 4.61 -2.49
CA ASN A 166 -9.78 4.34 -2.98
C ASN A 166 -10.88 4.85 -2.02
N GLY A 167 -10.59 5.92 -1.28
CA GLY A 167 -11.50 6.57 -0.33
C GLY A 167 -11.77 5.79 0.96
N SER A 168 -10.99 4.75 1.26
CA SER A 168 -11.16 3.87 2.42
C SER A 168 -10.03 4.03 3.45
N LEU A 169 -10.40 3.97 4.73
CA LEU A 169 -9.49 3.94 5.90
C LEU A 169 -9.49 2.56 6.59
N GLU A 170 -10.12 1.55 5.96
CA GLU A 170 -10.37 0.23 6.55
C GLU A 170 -9.56 -0.89 5.85
N TRP A 171 -8.43 -0.54 5.24
CA TRP A 171 -7.46 -1.52 4.78
C TRP A 171 -6.91 -2.29 5.99
N ASN A 172 -6.83 -3.60 5.84
CA ASN A 172 -6.35 -4.57 6.80
C ASN A 172 -5.59 -5.69 6.08
N VAL A 173 -5.14 -6.69 6.84
CA VAL A 173 -4.30 -7.76 6.28
C VAL A 173 -5.02 -8.61 5.22
N LEU A 174 -6.34 -8.81 5.34
CA LEU A 174 -7.11 -9.70 4.44
C LEU A 174 -7.37 -9.07 3.09
N ASN A 175 -7.79 -7.80 3.06
CA ASN A 175 -8.05 -7.07 1.82
C ASN A 175 -6.74 -6.70 1.10
N VAL A 176 -5.62 -6.46 1.81
CA VAL A 176 -4.30 -6.38 1.17
C VAL A 176 -3.90 -7.72 0.54
N ALA A 177 -4.01 -8.82 1.27
CA ALA A 177 -3.71 -10.15 0.75
C ALA A 177 -4.56 -10.50 -0.48
N ALA A 178 -5.87 -10.23 -0.44
CA ALA A 178 -6.78 -10.43 -1.57
C ALA A 178 -6.41 -9.55 -2.76
N LEU A 179 -6.11 -8.26 -2.53
CA LEU A 179 -5.73 -7.32 -3.58
C LEU A 179 -4.49 -7.81 -4.34
N VAL A 180 -3.45 -8.22 -3.63
CA VAL A 180 -2.22 -8.75 -4.22
C VAL A 180 -2.47 -10.06 -4.95
N TRP A 181 -3.24 -10.98 -4.34
CA TRP A 181 -3.46 -12.31 -4.89
C TRP A 181 -4.30 -12.29 -6.18
N PHE A 182 -5.34 -11.46 -6.25
CA PHE A 182 -6.25 -11.42 -7.39
C PHE A 182 -5.85 -10.39 -8.46
N HIS A 183 -5.22 -9.27 -8.08
CA HIS A 183 -4.86 -8.22 -9.03
C HIS A 183 -3.36 -8.11 -9.33
N GLY A 184 -2.50 -8.78 -8.56
CA GLY A 184 -1.05 -8.76 -8.80
C GLY A 184 -0.66 -9.43 -10.11
N ARG A 185 0.23 -8.80 -10.88
CA ARG A 185 0.83 -9.36 -12.10
C ARG A 185 2.14 -10.04 -11.78
N TRP A 186 2.44 -11.15 -12.43
CA TRP A 186 3.76 -11.79 -12.32
C TRP A 186 4.81 -10.92 -12.98
N VAL A 187 6.01 -10.84 -12.38
CA VAL A 187 7.15 -10.17 -12.98
C VAL A 187 7.53 -10.80 -14.31
N ASP A 188 7.60 -12.14 -14.32
CA ASP A 188 7.95 -12.94 -15.48
C ASP A 188 7.49 -14.40 -15.26
N ARG A 189 7.60 -15.25 -16.29
CA ARG A 189 7.18 -16.66 -16.20
C ARG A 189 8.03 -17.47 -15.22
N MET A 190 9.33 -17.18 -15.10
CA MET A 190 10.23 -17.86 -14.16
C MET A 190 9.83 -17.54 -12.72
N SER A 191 9.44 -16.30 -12.43
CA SER A 191 8.90 -15.90 -11.12
C SER A 191 7.66 -16.70 -10.73
N SER A 192 6.76 -16.99 -11.68
CA SER A 192 5.61 -17.88 -11.44
C SER A 192 6.05 -19.32 -11.16
N VAL A 193 6.93 -19.88 -11.98
CA VAL A 193 7.43 -21.26 -11.81
C VAL A 193 8.13 -21.43 -10.46
N ARG A 194 9.03 -20.52 -10.11
CA ARG A 194 9.77 -20.54 -8.83
C ARG A 194 8.83 -20.48 -7.62
N SER A 195 7.69 -19.79 -7.76
CA SER A 195 6.72 -19.66 -6.66
C SER A 195 5.88 -20.92 -6.46
N PHE A 196 5.53 -21.65 -7.53
CA PHE A 196 4.68 -22.84 -7.44
C PHE A 196 5.44 -24.17 -7.42
N LEU A 197 6.68 -24.21 -7.87
CA LEU A 197 7.48 -25.44 -7.94
C LEU A 197 7.64 -26.12 -6.55
N PRO A 198 7.95 -25.40 -5.46
CA PRO A 198 8.04 -26.02 -4.14
C PRO A 198 6.70 -26.60 -3.66
N VAL A 199 5.59 -25.92 -3.94
CA VAL A 199 4.22 -26.35 -3.57
C VAL A 199 3.86 -27.65 -4.28
N LEU A 200 4.14 -27.71 -5.58
CA LEU A 200 3.93 -28.91 -6.38
C LEU A 200 4.75 -30.07 -5.84
N THR A 201 6.04 -29.83 -5.54
CA THR A 201 6.95 -30.85 -5.01
C THR A 201 6.47 -31.39 -3.67
N VAL A 202 6.15 -30.52 -2.71
CA VAL A 202 5.65 -30.90 -1.38
C VAL A 202 4.33 -31.65 -1.49
N THR A 203 3.44 -31.21 -2.40
CA THR A 203 2.14 -31.86 -2.61
C THR A 203 2.31 -33.25 -3.23
N CYS A 204 3.19 -33.41 -4.22
CA CYS A 204 3.51 -34.72 -4.79
C CYS A 204 4.07 -35.68 -3.73
N ILE A 205 5.06 -35.25 -2.96
CA ILE A 205 5.64 -36.07 -1.88
C ILE A 205 4.58 -36.42 -0.83
N GLY A 206 3.78 -35.45 -0.41
CA GLY A 206 2.71 -35.64 0.58
C GLY A 206 1.65 -36.65 0.12
N ILE A 207 1.22 -36.57 -1.14
CA ILE A 207 0.30 -37.55 -1.74
C ILE A 207 0.94 -38.94 -1.82
N LEU A 208 2.22 -39.04 -2.20
CA LEU A 208 2.93 -40.32 -2.27
C LEU A 208 3.06 -40.99 -0.89
N MET A 209 3.27 -40.21 0.18
CA MET A 209 3.47 -40.73 1.54
C MET A 209 2.16 -41.00 2.29
N ALA A 210 1.16 -40.13 2.15
CA ALA A 210 -0.04 -40.13 2.99
C ALA A 210 -1.36 -40.08 2.20
N GLY A 211 -1.30 -40.13 0.86
CA GLY A 211 -2.48 -40.18 -0.01
C GLY A 211 -3.39 -38.96 0.16
N TRP A 212 -4.71 -39.21 0.13
CA TRP A 212 -5.72 -38.16 0.21
C TRP A 212 -5.78 -37.45 1.57
N SER A 213 -5.33 -38.12 2.64
CA SER A 213 -5.26 -37.54 3.98
C SER A 213 -4.34 -36.33 4.04
N PHE A 214 -3.28 -36.31 3.22
CA PHE A 214 -2.41 -35.15 3.09
C PHE A 214 -3.16 -33.92 2.56
N LEU A 215 -3.96 -34.09 1.51
CA LEU A 215 -4.76 -33.01 0.92
C LEU A 215 -5.80 -32.48 1.91
N LEU A 216 -6.45 -33.38 2.67
CA LEU A 216 -7.38 -32.98 3.72
C LEU A 216 -6.67 -32.17 4.82
N GLY A 217 -5.47 -32.60 5.24
CA GLY A 217 -4.64 -31.87 6.19
C GLY A 217 -4.26 -30.48 5.68
N MET A 218 -3.87 -30.36 4.42
CA MET A 218 -3.54 -29.09 3.76
C MET A 218 -4.76 -28.15 3.68
N ALA A 219 -5.93 -28.69 3.34
CA ALA A 219 -7.18 -27.93 3.33
C ALA A 219 -7.57 -27.46 4.74
N ALA A 220 -7.46 -28.32 5.75
CA ALA A 220 -7.72 -27.97 7.14
C ALA A 220 -6.75 -26.89 7.66
N PHE A 221 -5.45 -27.03 7.39
CA PHE A 221 -4.44 -26.03 7.72
C PHE A 221 -4.76 -24.68 7.08
N SER A 222 -5.07 -24.67 5.79
CA SER A 222 -5.46 -23.47 5.04
C SER A 222 -6.71 -22.81 5.63
N ALA A 223 -7.74 -23.61 5.94
CA ALA A 223 -8.98 -23.12 6.53
C ALA A 223 -8.79 -22.54 7.93
N LEU A 224 -7.99 -23.19 8.79
CA LEU A 224 -7.67 -22.70 10.13
C LEU A 224 -6.88 -21.40 10.08
N LEU A 225 -5.91 -21.28 9.16
CA LEU A 225 -5.15 -20.05 8.96
C LEU A 225 -6.03 -18.88 8.50
N ILE A 226 -6.86 -19.09 7.47
CA ILE A 226 -7.78 -18.06 6.99
C ILE A 226 -8.78 -17.71 8.10
N GLY A 227 -9.34 -18.71 8.77
CA GLY A 227 -10.26 -18.55 9.89
C GLY A 227 -9.67 -17.72 11.02
N TRP A 228 -8.40 -17.93 11.37
CA TRP A 228 -7.69 -17.12 12.36
C TRP A 228 -7.64 -15.64 11.96
N PHE A 229 -7.21 -15.33 10.73
CA PHE A 229 -7.14 -13.93 10.29
C PHE A 229 -8.53 -13.27 10.19
N VAL A 230 -9.54 -13.99 9.69
CA VAL A 230 -10.93 -13.50 9.66
C VAL A 230 -11.44 -13.21 11.07
N PHE A 231 -11.29 -14.16 11.99
CA PHE A 231 -11.72 -14.01 13.37
C PHE A 231 -11.01 -12.85 14.06
N THR A 232 -9.68 -12.77 13.95
CA THR A 232 -8.92 -11.73 14.65
C THR A 232 -9.17 -10.33 14.09
N VAL A 233 -9.27 -10.16 12.76
CA VAL A 233 -9.54 -8.86 12.13
C VAL A 233 -10.95 -8.34 12.47
N TYR A 234 -11.97 -9.21 12.42
CA TYR A 234 -13.37 -8.75 12.56
C TYR A 234 -13.96 -8.93 13.95
N CYS A 235 -13.48 -9.89 14.75
CA CYS A 235 -14.03 -10.19 16.07
C CYS A 235 -13.16 -9.68 17.23
N VAL A 236 -11.85 -9.44 17.02
CA VAL A 236 -10.93 -9.01 18.09
C VAL A 236 -10.26 -7.68 17.76
N LYS A 237 -10.98 -6.59 18.03
CA LYS A 237 -10.50 -5.22 17.76
C LYS A 237 -9.16 -4.95 18.48
N GLY A 238 -8.19 -4.44 17.72
CA GLY A 238 -6.90 -4.00 18.25
C GLY A 238 -5.86 -5.12 18.46
N LEU A 239 -6.19 -6.38 18.17
CA LEU A 239 -5.20 -7.47 18.21
C LEU A 239 -4.26 -7.44 16.99
N VAL A 240 -4.83 -7.13 15.82
CA VAL A 240 -4.06 -6.96 14.58
C VAL A 240 -3.65 -5.50 14.44
N CYS A 241 -2.36 -5.27 14.21
CA CYS A 241 -1.84 -3.99 13.74
C CYS A 241 -2.48 -3.64 12.38
#